data_AF-A0A7K4F2H1-F1
#
_entry.id   AF-A0A7K4F2H1-F1
#
_cell.length_a   1.000
_cell.length_b   1.000
_cell.length_c   1.000
_cell.angle_alpha   90.00
_cell.angle_beta   90.00
_cell.angle_gamma   90.00
#
_symmetry.space_group_name_H-M   'P 1'
#
loop_
_entity.id
_entity.type
_entity.pdbx_description
1 polymer ?
#
loop_
_entity_poly.entity_id
_entity_poly.type
_entity_poly.pdbx_seq_one_letter_code
_entity_poly.pdbx_strand_id
1 'polypeptide(L)'
;MTEKIQGIFVILTLVLGATSFAFVNSPANPMLTPAFAVEVGAGMETEVEVEVESGDDSTEAKAKTEAKTEAEMKSHNEMESESEMESEIEIEVYVSGNKATITIEAKGEEKTYVMNTSSKAEIIAKIKSETSLTESEITSIWEYHESKTFESKSEMKKQAKMELEAEIQAKTTGITNLSLKAKERSKILVNSVEDKAEDTNKRFHAMMLKAKAKGYLNTETSTSSSAKTYSMQLNGMAKSATKADAAMEGTLYLESMKNIGSVIKYKVPAGKLSINGEAYDVLFGKARAISSTDAKVKTNMVLIAEVMKPNGEITTMKILLQSTGSLNNETDTSAWSVMNSKSKIAGEWSLDATGNMSLV
;
A
#
# COMPACT_ATOMS: atom_id res chain seq x y z
N MET A 1 -30.47 -15.96 -56.32
CA MET A 1 -30.56 -16.50 -54.95
C MET A 1 -29.42 -15.90 -54.16
N THR A 2 -29.78 -15.04 -53.21
CA THR A 2 -28.91 -14.09 -52.55
C THR A 2 -28.90 -14.45 -51.07
N GLU A 3 -27.79 -15.01 -50.56
CA GLU A 3 -27.61 -15.23 -49.12
C GLU A 3 -26.82 -14.08 -48.50
N LYS A 4 -27.47 -13.39 -47.57
CA LYS A 4 -26.92 -12.35 -46.73
C LYS A 4 -26.18 -12.99 -45.56
N ILE A 5 -24.89 -12.71 -45.41
CA ILE A 5 -24.13 -12.99 -44.20
C ILE A 5 -24.28 -11.76 -43.29
N GLN A 6 -25.04 -11.90 -42.20
CA GLN A 6 -25.09 -10.91 -41.12
C GLN A 6 -23.87 -11.11 -40.21
N GLY A 7 -22.97 -10.13 -40.21
CA GLY A 7 -21.90 -10.01 -39.21
C GLY A 7 -22.44 -9.37 -37.94
N ILE A 8 -22.34 -10.08 -36.81
CA ILE A 8 -22.63 -9.57 -35.47
C ILE A 8 -21.34 -8.93 -34.95
N PHE A 9 -21.34 -7.60 -34.81
CA PHE A 9 -20.34 -6.84 -34.06
C PHE A 9 -20.77 -6.80 -32.59
N VAL A 10 -20.03 -7.48 -31.71
CA VAL A 10 -20.17 -7.32 -30.25
C VAL A 10 -19.18 -6.25 -29.80
N ILE A 11 -19.70 -5.07 -29.46
CA ILE A 11 -18.94 -4.00 -28.80
C ILE A 11 -18.97 -4.28 -27.30
N LEU A 12 -17.83 -4.69 -26.75
CA LEU A 12 -17.65 -4.85 -25.31
C LEU A 12 -17.16 -3.52 -24.74
N THR A 13 -18.06 -2.76 -24.12
CA THR A 13 -17.74 -1.51 -23.41
C THR A 13 -17.25 -1.85 -22.01
N LEU A 14 -15.97 -1.58 -21.73
CA LEU A 14 -15.36 -1.78 -20.42
C LEU A 14 -15.49 -0.49 -19.60
N VAL A 15 -16.36 -0.49 -18.59
CA VAL A 15 -16.54 0.61 -17.63
C VAL A 15 -15.48 0.48 -16.53
N LEU A 16 -14.49 1.36 -16.54
CA LEU A 16 -13.52 1.53 -15.45
C LEU A 16 -14.15 2.36 -14.33
N GLY A 17 -14.56 1.68 -13.25
CA GLY A 17 -14.94 2.31 -11.99
C GLY A 17 -13.69 2.72 -11.21
N ALA A 18 -13.50 4.03 -11.04
CA ALA A 18 -12.52 4.59 -10.12
C ALA A 18 -12.97 4.36 -8.68
N THR A 19 -12.16 3.66 -7.89
CA THR A 19 -12.27 3.66 -6.43
C THR A 19 -11.01 4.30 -5.86
N SER A 20 -11.22 5.42 -5.17
CA SER A 20 -10.21 6.21 -4.50
C SER A 20 -9.75 5.48 -3.24
N PHE A 21 -8.48 5.06 -3.19
CA PHE A 21 -7.82 4.67 -1.95
C PHE A 21 -7.17 5.90 -1.31
N ALA A 22 -7.62 6.23 -0.11
CA ALA A 22 -7.01 7.25 0.73
C ALA A 22 -5.64 6.75 1.22
N PHE A 23 -4.62 7.56 0.95
CA PHE A 23 -3.26 7.44 1.48
C PHE A 23 -3.28 7.71 2.98
N VAL A 24 -2.84 6.74 3.79
CA VAL A 24 -2.45 6.96 5.18
C VAL A 24 -0.95 7.27 5.21
N ASN A 25 -0.64 8.47 5.70
CA ASN A 25 0.70 8.96 5.99
C ASN A 25 1.41 8.05 7.01
N SER A 26 2.64 7.63 6.69
CA SER A 26 3.62 7.18 7.67
C SER A 26 4.94 7.94 7.44
N PRO A 27 5.51 8.61 8.45
CA PRO A 27 6.69 9.42 8.26
C PRO A 27 8.00 8.64 8.42
N ALA A 28 8.94 8.99 7.56
CA ALA A 28 10.39 9.06 7.75
C ALA A 28 11.14 7.81 8.23
N ASN A 29 11.94 7.24 7.31
CA ASN A 29 13.30 6.82 7.64
C ASN A 29 14.24 7.04 6.43
N PRO A 30 15.41 7.69 6.60
CA PRO A 30 16.29 8.04 5.49
C PRO A 30 17.31 6.94 5.17
N MET A 31 17.63 6.86 3.87
CA MET A 31 18.91 6.50 3.25
C MET A 31 19.79 5.43 3.93
N LEU A 32 19.98 4.31 3.24
CA LEU A 32 21.30 3.67 3.11
C LEU A 32 21.41 3.02 1.71
N THR A 33 22.47 3.39 1.00
CA THR A 33 22.88 2.92 -0.32
C THR A 33 23.38 1.46 -0.27
N PRO A 34 23.20 0.64 -1.33
CA PRO A 34 23.80 -0.69 -1.39
C PRO A 34 25.23 -0.63 -1.92
N ALA A 35 26.16 -1.24 -1.18
CA ALA A 35 27.45 -1.67 -1.71
C ALA A 35 27.34 -3.12 -2.17
N PHE A 36 27.67 -3.36 -3.44
CA PHE A 36 27.92 -4.69 -3.98
C PHE A 36 29.26 -5.21 -3.46
N ALA A 37 29.26 -6.42 -2.91
CA ALA A 37 30.44 -7.28 -2.90
C ALA A 37 29.97 -8.74 -3.04
N VAL A 38 30.42 -9.36 -4.12
CA VAL A 38 30.33 -10.80 -4.40
C VAL A 38 31.56 -11.43 -3.75
N GLU A 39 31.37 -12.43 -2.90
CA GLU A 39 32.42 -13.40 -2.63
C GLU A 39 31.82 -14.80 -2.42
N VAL A 40 32.47 -15.77 -3.06
CA VAL A 40 32.12 -17.19 -3.12
C VAL A 40 33.05 -17.91 -2.16
N GLY A 41 32.53 -18.78 -1.28
CA GLY A 41 33.41 -19.59 -0.45
C GLY A 41 32.69 -20.54 0.51
N ALA A 42 32.82 -21.83 0.18
CA ALA A 42 32.63 -23.07 0.93
C ALA A 42 32.39 -23.02 2.45
N GLY A 43 31.61 -24.02 2.90
CA GLY A 43 31.12 -24.16 4.26
C GLY A 43 32.11 -24.68 5.29
N MET A 44 31.65 -24.68 6.53
CA MET A 44 31.90 -25.72 7.53
C MET A 44 30.90 -25.51 8.67
N GLU A 45 30.36 -26.63 9.14
CA GLU A 45 29.52 -26.77 10.31
C GLU A 45 30.24 -26.24 11.55
N THR A 46 29.50 -25.61 12.47
CA THR A 46 29.81 -25.64 13.90
C THR A 46 28.56 -25.30 14.69
N GLU A 47 28.24 -26.21 15.61
CA GLU A 47 27.27 -26.07 16.69
C GLU A 47 27.64 -24.88 17.58
N VAL A 48 26.64 -24.12 18.02
CA VAL A 48 26.79 -23.29 19.23
C VAL A 48 25.52 -23.43 20.06
N GLU A 49 25.76 -23.86 21.30
CA GLU A 49 24.82 -24.01 22.39
C GLU A 49 24.15 -22.68 22.79
N VAL A 50 22.97 -22.86 23.35
CA VAL A 50 22.18 -21.85 24.06
C VAL A 50 22.79 -21.66 25.45
N GLU A 51 23.12 -20.42 25.80
CA GLU A 51 23.17 -19.98 27.19
C GLU A 51 22.32 -18.72 27.38
N VAL A 52 21.39 -18.83 28.33
CA VAL A 52 20.55 -17.77 28.85
C VAL A 52 21.20 -17.32 30.15
N GLU A 53 21.48 -16.03 30.32
CA GLU A 53 21.60 -15.47 31.67
C GLU A 53 21.18 -14.00 31.74
N SER A 54 20.58 -13.71 32.89
CA SER A 54 19.79 -12.57 33.33
C SER A 54 20.58 -11.50 34.10
N GLY A 55 19.99 -10.32 34.28
CA GLY A 55 20.37 -9.32 35.32
C GLY A 55 20.49 -7.92 34.71
N ASP A 56 19.51 -7.02 34.78
CA ASP A 56 18.94 -6.26 35.91
C ASP A 56 19.77 -5.04 36.38
N ASP A 57 19.01 -3.95 36.50
CA ASP A 57 19.13 -2.78 37.37
C ASP A 57 19.95 -1.50 37.05
N SER A 58 19.21 -0.40 37.21
CA SER A 58 19.55 0.87 37.88
C SER A 58 20.05 2.12 37.10
N THR A 59 19.13 3.11 37.08
CA THR A 59 19.27 4.53 37.48
C THR A 59 20.38 5.42 36.89
N GLU A 60 20.03 6.60 36.36
CA GLU A 60 20.06 7.87 37.12
C GLU A 60 19.52 9.06 36.30
N ALA A 61 18.72 9.90 36.97
CA ALA A 61 18.16 11.14 36.46
C ALA A 61 19.12 12.32 36.65
N LYS A 62 19.05 13.34 35.79
CA LYS A 62 19.42 14.73 36.14
C LYS A 62 18.74 15.74 35.22
N ALA A 63 17.62 16.26 35.70
CA ALA A 63 17.10 17.57 35.34
C ALA A 63 17.71 18.62 36.29
N LYS A 64 18.12 19.77 35.76
CA LYS A 64 18.34 20.98 36.57
C LYS A 64 17.87 22.22 35.80
N THR A 65 16.75 22.72 36.28
CA THR A 65 16.17 24.05 36.13
C THR A 65 16.99 25.07 36.93
N GLU A 66 17.18 26.29 36.40
CA GLU A 66 17.36 27.49 37.21
C GLU A 66 16.62 28.67 36.56
N ALA A 67 15.61 29.16 37.28
CA ALA A 67 15.06 30.50 37.17
C ALA A 67 15.28 31.16 38.54
N LYS A 68 15.68 32.42 38.58
CA LYS A 68 15.54 33.26 39.76
C LYS A 68 15.40 34.74 39.40
N THR A 69 14.62 35.38 40.25
CA THR A 69 13.85 36.63 40.18
C THR A 69 14.46 37.75 41.02
N GLU A 70 13.72 38.86 41.09
CA GLU A 70 13.73 40.02 42.04
C GLU A 70 14.55 41.22 41.55
N ALA A 71 14.01 42.44 41.33
CA ALA A 71 12.95 43.27 41.95
C ALA A 71 13.35 43.99 43.26
N GLU A 72 13.52 45.32 43.17
CA GLU A 72 13.35 46.34 44.23
C GLU A 72 12.82 47.62 43.51
N MET A 73 11.63 48.21 43.76
CA MET A 73 11.18 49.07 44.89
C MET A 73 12.15 50.24 45.17
N LYS A 74 11.82 51.54 45.27
CA LYS A 74 10.68 52.42 45.61
C LYS A 74 10.99 53.82 44.98
N SER A 75 10.09 54.78 44.78
CA SER A 75 9.44 55.61 45.80
C SER A 75 8.61 56.71 45.14
N HIS A 76 7.52 57.05 45.81
CA HIS A 76 6.49 58.05 45.49
C HIS A 76 6.97 59.48 45.83
N ASN A 77 6.56 60.49 45.05
CA ASN A 77 6.34 61.85 45.54
C ASN A 77 5.39 62.62 44.60
N GLU A 78 4.24 63.04 45.14
CA GLU A 78 3.33 64.03 44.55
C GLU A 78 3.81 65.45 44.91
N MET A 79 3.80 66.38 43.96
CA MET A 79 3.21 67.72 44.16
C MET A 79 3.23 68.54 42.87
N GLU A 80 2.13 69.26 42.68
CA GLU A 80 1.70 70.07 41.56
C GLU A 80 2.72 71.12 41.10
N SER A 81 2.84 71.29 39.78
CA SER A 81 3.04 72.60 39.17
C SER A 81 2.21 72.68 37.89
N GLU A 82 1.17 73.51 37.91
CA GLU A 82 0.56 74.05 36.71
C GLU A 82 1.63 74.74 35.86
N SER A 83 1.86 74.25 34.64
CA SER A 83 2.53 74.99 33.58
C SER A 83 1.93 74.58 32.23
N GLU A 84 1.10 75.48 31.70
CA GLU A 84 0.89 75.75 30.27
C GLU A 84 1.19 74.60 29.28
N MET A 85 0.14 73.91 28.83
CA MET A 85 0.22 73.03 27.65
C MET A 85 0.53 73.86 26.40
N GLU A 86 1.82 74.06 26.10
CA GLU A 86 2.27 74.33 24.73
C GLU A 86 2.10 73.02 23.95
N SER A 87 1.12 72.98 23.04
CA SER A 87 0.96 71.83 22.14
C SER A 87 2.14 71.79 21.16
N GLU A 88 3.15 70.96 21.43
CA GLU A 88 4.25 70.67 20.51
C GLU A 88 3.68 70.08 19.21
N ILE A 89 4.12 70.63 18.07
CA ILE A 89 3.77 70.15 16.73
C ILE A 89 5.00 69.44 16.19
N GLU A 90 4.87 68.17 15.79
CA GLU A 90 5.95 67.38 15.19
C GLU A 90 5.70 67.16 13.69
N ILE A 91 6.76 67.25 12.88
CA ILE A 91 6.67 67.18 11.41
C ILE A 91 7.78 66.30 10.84
N GLU A 92 7.40 65.13 10.32
CA GLU A 92 8.31 64.23 9.60
C GLU A 92 8.09 64.29 8.09
N VAL A 93 9.18 64.36 7.31
CA VAL A 93 9.11 64.30 5.84
C VAL A 93 10.09 63.29 5.25
N TYR A 94 9.54 62.34 4.50
CA TYR A 94 10.30 61.35 3.73
C TYR A 94 10.23 61.64 2.25
N VAL A 95 11.37 61.89 1.62
CA VAL A 95 11.47 62.08 0.16
C VAL A 95 12.17 60.88 -0.48
N SER A 96 11.47 60.23 -1.40
CA SER A 96 11.97 59.10 -2.19
C SER A 96 11.67 59.33 -3.67
N GLY A 97 12.69 59.73 -4.44
CA GLY A 97 12.54 60.07 -5.86
C GLY A 97 11.76 61.37 -6.04
N ASN A 98 10.69 61.36 -6.84
CA ASN A 98 9.77 62.50 -7.03
C ASN A 98 8.50 62.38 -6.18
N LYS A 99 8.60 61.76 -5.00
CA LYS A 99 7.49 61.61 -4.05
C LYS A 99 7.94 62.00 -2.64
N ALA A 100 7.13 62.81 -1.99
CA ALA A 100 7.29 63.23 -0.60
C ALA A 100 6.10 62.74 0.23
N THR A 101 6.37 62.14 1.39
CA THR A 101 5.37 61.79 2.39
C THR A 101 5.61 62.68 3.60
N ILE A 102 4.58 63.42 4.01
CA ILE A 102 4.61 64.40 5.10
C ILE A 102 3.68 63.89 6.19
N THR A 103 4.17 63.72 7.40
CA THR A 103 3.38 63.38 8.59
C THR A 103 3.42 64.56 9.55
N ILE A 104 2.25 65.03 9.97
CA ILE A 104 2.10 66.16 10.90
C ILE A 104 1.30 65.66 12.09
N GLU A 105 1.90 65.74 13.28
CA GLU A 105 1.23 65.46 14.54
C GLU A 105 0.99 66.78 15.28
N ALA A 106 -0.28 67.12 15.52
CA ALA A 106 -0.65 68.32 16.24
C ALA A 106 -1.83 68.03 17.18
N LYS A 107 -1.68 68.37 18.46
CA LYS A 107 -2.73 68.19 19.49
C LYS A 107 -3.25 66.74 19.58
N GLY A 108 -2.39 65.76 19.34
CA GLY A 108 -2.74 64.33 19.38
C GLY A 108 -3.49 63.80 18.15
N GLU A 109 -3.57 64.58 17.06
CA GLU A 109 -4.05 64.11 15.75
C GLU A 109 -2.89 64.01 14.75
N GLU A 110 -2.73 62.84 14.14
CA GLU A 110 -1.74 62.57 13.08
C GLU A 110 -2.40 62.72 11.70
N LYS A 111 -1.78 63.49 10.80
CA LYS A 111 -2.21 63.65 9.40
C LYS A 111 -1.06 63.37 8.44
N THR A 112 -1.28 62.42 7.53
CA THR A 112 -0.32 62.04 6.49
C THR A 112 -0.73 62.56 5.12
N TYR A 113 0.21 63.19 4.40
CA TYR A 113 0.02 63.70 3.04
C TYR A 113 1.08 63.12 2.11
N VAL A 114 0.67 62.71 0.89
CA VAL A 114 1.59 62.23 -0.14
C VAL A 114 1.57 63.18 -1.33
N MET A 115 2.72 63.73 -1.70
CA MET A 115 2.90 64.66 -2.82
C MET A 115 3.84 64.07 -3.86
N ASN A 116 3.61 64.36 -5.14
CA ASN A 116 4.50 63.97 -6.24
C ASN A 116 5.54 65.06 -6.54
N THR A 117 6.32 65.42 -5.54
CA THR A 117 7.40 66.40 -5.66
C THR A 117 8.58 65.99 -4.78
N SER A 118 9.79 66.40 -5.17
CA SER A 118 10.98 66.41 -4.32
C SER A 118 11.41 67.82 -3.94
N SER A 119 10.66 68.83 -4.37
CA SER A 119 10.98 70.23 -4.11
C SER A 119 10.67 70.60 -2.66
N LYS A 120 11.72 70.90 -1.90
CA LYS A 120 11.66 71.43 -0.52
C LYS A 120 10.70 72.62 -0.40
N ALA A 121 10.67 73.53 -1.38
CA ALA A 121 9.80 74.69 -1.37
C ALA A 121 8.30 74.33 -1.47
N GLU A 122 7.95 73.34 -2.29
CA GLU A 122 6.56 72.88 -2.45
C GLU A 122 6.07 72.11 -1.22
N ILE A 123 6.96 71.35 -0.59
CA ILE A 123 6.70 70.62 0.67
C ILE A 123 6.44 71.62 1.80
N ILE A 124 7.29 72.64 1.97
CA ILE A 124 7.08 73.71 2.98
C ILE A 124 5.75 74.43 2.75
N ALA A 125 5.43 74.78 1.49
CA ALA A 125 4.19 75.46 1.17
C ALA A 125 2.95 74.63 1.58
N LYS A 126 3.01 73.31 1.42
CA LYS A 126 1.94 72.41 1.86
C LYS A 126 1.82 72.38 3.38
N ILE A 127 2.92 72.22 4.09
CA ILE A 127 2.93 72.22 5.57
C ILE A 127 2.37 73.54 6.12
N LYS A 128 2.80 74.67 5.56
CA LYS A 128 2.31 76.02 5.92
C LYS A 128 0.81 76.16 5.74
N SER A 129 0.24 75.59 4.68
CA SER A 129 -1.21 75.65 4.43
C SER A 129 -2.05 74.88 5.46
N GLU A 130 -1.48 73.86 6.11
CA GLU A 130 -2.20 72.99 7.04
C GLU A 130 -1.98 73.39 8.52
N THR A 131 -0.82 73.95 8.86
CA THR A 131 -0.41 74.21 10.25
C THR A 131 -0.40 75.69 10.63
N SER A 132 -0.53 76.60 9.65
CA SER A 132 -0.35 78.06 9.83
C SER A 132 1.02 78.49 10.37
N LEU A 133 2.01 77.59 10.41
CA LEU A 133 3.37 77.87 10.85
C LEU A 133 4.15 78.71 9.83
N THR A 134 5.09 79.51 10.33
CA THR A 134 6.05 80.20 9.49
C THR A 134 7.11 79.23 8.96
N GLU A 135 7.75 79.58 7.85
CA GLU A 135 8.79 78.72 7.24
C GLU A 135 9.95 78.46 8.21
N SER A 136 10.33 79.45 9.03
CA SER A 136 11.35 79.30 10.06
C SER A 136 10.98 78.29 11.14
N GLU A 137 9.72 78.30 11.59
CA GLU A 137 9.22 77.36 12.60
C GLU A 137 9.17 75.93 12.02
N ILE A 138 8.65 75.78 10.80
CA ILE A 138 8.62 74.49 10.10
C ILE A 138 10.03 73.92 10.00
N THR A 139 11.01 74.71 9.54
CA THR A 139 12.40 74.21 9.43
C THR A 139 13.06 73.85 10.75
N SER A 140 12.58 74.38 11.88
CA SER A 140 13.14 74.10 13.20
C SER A 140 12.65 72.79 13.80
N ILE A 141 11.46 72.32 13.39
CA ILE A 141 10.82 71.09 13.86
C ILE A 141 10.77 69.99 12.77
N TRP A 142 11.32 70.29 11.61
CA TRP A 142 11.27 69.42 10.43
C TRP A 142 12.46 68.46 10.37
N GLU A 143 12.18 67.16 10.47
CA GLU A 143 13.15 66.10 10.14
C GLU A 143 13.02 65.67 8.67
N TYR A 144 14.09 65.89 7.88
CA TYR A 144 14.13 65.62 6.45
C TYR A 144 14.98 64.38 6.13
N HIS A 145 14.34 63.33 5.59
CA HIS A 145 15.02 62.10 5.17
C HIS A 145 14.99 61.93 3.64
N GLU A 146 16.17 61.93 3.01
CA GLU A 146 16.35 61.66 1.57
C GLU A 146 17.10 60.34 1.35
N SER A 147 16.40 59.30 0.86
CA SER A 147 17.02 57.98 0.62
C SER A 147 17.57 57.85 -0.81
N LYS A 148 18.89 57.80 -0.97
CA LYS A 148 19.60 57.62 -2.27
C LYS A 148 19.71 56.16 -2.77
N THR A 149 18.81 55.26 -2.39
CA THR A 149 18.99 53.80 -2.51
C THR A 149 18.27 53.15 -3.70
N PHE A 150 18.29 53.74 -4.90
CA PHE A 150 17.54 53.22 -6.06
C PHE A 150 18.37 52.42 -7.08
N GLU A 151 19.67 52.65 -7.23
CA GLU A 151 20.45 52.01 -8.31
C GLU A 151 20.90 50.57 -8.00
N SER A 152 21.23 50.26 -6.75
CA SER A 152 21.72 48.92 -6.35
C SER A 152 20.66 47.80 -6.43
N LYS A 153 19.36 48.12 -6.33
CA LYS A 153 18.27 47.12 -6.42
C LYS A 153 17.99 46.62 -7.85
N SER A 154 18.34 47.41 -8.86
CA SER A 154 18.09 47.12 -10.28
C SER A 154 19.03 46.02 -10.82
N GLU A 155 20.30 46.10 -10.46
CA GLU A 155 21.32 45.15 -10.93
C GLU A 155 21.19 43.79 -10.24
N MET A 156 20.94 43.76 -8.93
CA MET A 156 20.66 42.50 -8.20
C MET A 156 19.43 41.76 -8.76
N LYS A 157 18.37 42.48 -9.18
CA LYS A 157 17.20 41.86 -9.80
C LYS A 157 17.48 41.22 -11.15
N LYS A 158 18.38 41.80 -11.96
CA LYS A 158 18.78 41.22 -13.26
C LYS A 158 19.59 39.95 -13.06
N GLN A 159 20.52 39.95 -12.10
CA GLN A 159 21.37 38.81 -11.81
C GLN A 159 20.55 37.64 -11.23
N ALA A 160 19.65 37.91 -10.28
CA ALA A 160 18.74 36.91 -9.73
C ALA A 160 17.80 36.30 -10.78
N LYS A 161 17.35 37.09 -11.77
CA LYS A 161 16.50 36.60 -12.86
C LYS A 161 17.25 35.65 -13.79
N MET A 162 18.50 35.97 -14.13
CA MET A 162 19.32 35.15 -15.02
C MET A 162 19.71 33.81 -14.36
N GLU A 163 19.97 33.82 -13.05
CA GLU A 163 20.25 32.60 -12.27
C GLU A 163 19.00 31.71 -12.15
N LEU A 164 17.82 32.30 -11.91
CA LEU A 164 16.55 31.57 -11.89
C LEU A 164 16.25 30.92 -13.25
N GLU A 165 16.48 31.62 -14.36
CA GLU A 165 16.27 31.08 -15.72
C GLU A 165 17.21 29.91 -16.00
N ALA A 166 18.48 30.00 -15.59
CA ALA A 166 19.44 28.91 -15.70
C ALA A 166 19.04 27.68 -14.86
N GLU A 167 18.57 27.88 -13.63
CA GLU A 167 18.09 26.79 -12.76
C GLU A 167 16.82 26.12 -13.32
N ILE A 168 15.89 26.90 -13.88
CA ILE A 168 14.69 26.39 -14.56
C ILE A 168 15.12 25.54 -15.76
N GLN A 169 16.07 26.00 -16.57
CA GLN A 169 16.53 25.28 -17.75
C GLN A 169 17.23 23.95 -17.38
N ALA A 170 18.03 23.95 -16.32
CA ALA A 170 18.67 22.75 -15.77
C ALA A 170 17.63 21.75 -15.22
N LYS A 171 16.63 22.21 -14.47
CA LYS A 171 15.53 21.34 -14.00
C LYS A 171 14.71 20.78 -15.16
N THR A 172 14.43 21.59 -16.17
CA THR A 172 13.65 21.17 -17.35
C THR A 172 14.39 20.07 -18.13
N THR A 173 15.70 20.20 -18.33
CA THR A 173 16.52 19.16 -19.01
C THR A 173 16.67 17.88 -18.17
N GLY A 174 16.70 17.99 -16.84
CA GLY A 174 16.64 16.84 -15.93
C GLY A 174 15.32 16.07 -16.05
N ILE A 175 14.19 16.79 -16.05
CA ILE A 175 12.85 16.22 -16.18
C ILE A 175 12.64 15.53 -17.54
N THR A 176 13.12 16.13 -18.65
CA THR A 176 12.99 15.51 -19.98
C THR A 176 13.79 14.22 -20.10
N ASN A 177 15.01 14.17 -19.54
CA ASN A 177 15.82 12.95 -19.52
C ASN A 177 15.19 11.82 -18.67
N LEU A 178 14.63 12.17 -17.50
CA LEU A 178 13.88 11.22 -16.67
C LEU A 178 12.64 10.68 -17.40
N SER A 179 11.90 11.56 -18.08
CA SER A 179 10.73 11.19 -18.90
C SER A 179 11.11 10.26 -20.05
N LEU A 180 12.22 10.51 -20.75
CA LEU A 180 12.72 9.63 -21.81
C LEU A 180 13.10 8.25 -21.27
N LYS A 181 13.85 8.18 -20.16
CA LYS A 181 14.20 6.90 -19.51
C LYS A 181 12.97 6.13 -19.03
N ALA A 182 11.97 6.82 -18.48
CA ALA A 182 10.71 6.21 -18.08
C ALA A 182 9.95 5.65 -19.29
N LYS A 183 9.92 6.39 -20.40
CA LYS A 183 9.29 5.96 -21.66
C LYS A 183 9.98 4.73 -22.25
N GLU A 184 11.31 4.67 -22.20
CA GLU A 184 12.09 3.52 -22.68
C GLU A 184 11.87 2.27 -21.82
N ARG A 185 11.88 2.41 -20.49
CA ARG A 185 11.51 1.32 -19.56
C ARG A 185 10.09 0.82 -19.80
N SER A 186 9.15 1.74 -20.03
CA SER A 186 7.77 1.39 -20.34
C SER A 186 7.66 0.58 -21.62
N LYS A 187 8.36 0.96 -22.69
CA LYS A 187 8.41 0.18 -23.95
C LYS A 187 8.96 -1.23 -23.74
N ILE A 188 10.04 -1.38 -22.97
CA ILE A 188 10.62 -2.70 -22.67
C ILE A 188 9.60 -3.59 -21.94
N LEU A 189 8.89 -3.01 -20.95
CA LEU A 189 7.85 -3.73 -20.22
C LEU A 189 6.67 -4.14 -21.11
N VAL A 190 6.19 -3.24 -21.98
CA VAL A 190 5.12 -3.54 -22.94
C VAL A 190 5.51 -4.70 -23.85
N ASN A 191 6.69 -4.61 -24.48
CA ASN A 191 7.18 -5.69 -25.36
C ASN A 191 7.31 -7.02 -24.61
N SER A 192 7.83 -7.00 -23.37
CA SER A 192 7.95 -8.22 -22.56
C SER A 192 6.61 -8.85 -22.21
N VAL A 193 5.57 -8.04 -21.98
CA VAL A 193 4.21 -8.52 -21.71
C VAL A 193 3.59 -9.11 -22.99
N GLU A 194 3.78 -8.46 -24.14
CA GLU A 194 3.32 -8.95 -25.44
C GLU A 194 3.96 -10.29 -25.80
N ASP A 195 5.29 -10.43 -25.64
CA ASP A 195 6.03 -11.68 -25.88
C ASP A 195 5.49 -12.83 -25.00
N LYS A 196 5.24 -12.56 -23.71
CA LYS A 196 4.68 -13.55 -22.77
C LYS A 196 3.25 -13.94 -23.14
N ALA A 197 2.45 -12.99 -23.59
CA ALA A 197 1.09 -13.25 -24.04
C ALA A 197 1.09 -14.15 -25.29
N GLU A 198 1.99 -13.89 -26.24
CA GLU A 198 2.12 -14.71 -27.45
C GLU A 198 2.59 -16.13 -27.14
N ASP A 199 3.61 -16.30 -26.29
CA ASP A 199 4.08 -17.63 -25.84
C ASP A 199 2.97 -18.41 -25.12
N THR A 200 2.24 -17.75 -24.21
CA THR A 200 1.11 -18.37 -23.50
C THR A 200 0.03 -18.82 -24.48
N ASN A 201 -0.31 -18.00 -25.48
CA ASN A 201 -1.31 -18.34 -26.48
C ASN A 201 -0.86 -19.50 -27.38
N LYS A 202 0.42 -19.52 -27.79
CA LYS A 202 1.02 -20.65 -28.53
C LYS A 202 0.94 -21.95 -27.73
N ARG A 203 1.31 -21.92 -26.44
CA ARG A 203 1.21 -23.09 -25.55
C ARG A 203 -0.22 -23.57 -25.40
N PHE A 204 -1.17 -22.64 -25.25
CA PHE A 204 -2.59 -22.96 -25.17
C PHE A 204 -3.10 -23.65 -26.44
N HIS A 205 -2.81 -23.11 -27.62
CA HIS A 205 -3.17 -23.73 -28.90
C HIS A 205 -2.51 -25.11 -29.08
N ALA A 206 -1.23 -25.25 -28.73
CA ALA A 206 -0.56 -26.54 -28.77
C ALA A 206 -1.20 -27.57 -27.81
N MET A 207 -1.63 -27.13 -26.63
CA MET A 207 -2.34 -27.97 -25.66
C MET A 207 -3.72 -28.38 -26.19
N MET A 208 -4.47 -27.45 -26.81
CA MET A 208 -5.76 -27.73 -27.43
C MET A 208 -5.64 -28.72 -28.60
N LEU A 209 -4.64 -28.57 -29.46
CA LEU A 209 -4.35 -29.50 -30.55
C LEU A 209 -4.01 -30.89 -30.01
N LYS A 210 -3.16 -30.99 -28.98
CA LYS A 210 -2.85 -32.26 -28.30
C LYS A 210 -4.09 -32.87 -27.66
N ALA A 211 -4.97 -32.06 -27.08
CA ALA A 211 -6.21 -32.52 -26.47
C ALA A 211 -7.17 -33.10 -27.52
N LYS A 212 -7.33 -32.43 -28.67
CA LYS A 212 -8.12 -32.92 -29.80
C LYS A 212 -7.52 -34.19 -30.42
N ALA A 213 -6.22 -34.21 -30.71
CA ALA A 213 -5.53 -35.34 -31.33
C ALA A 213 -5.58 -36.62 -30.46
N LYS A 214 -5.57 -36.47 -29.13
CA LYS A 214 -5.68 -37.58 -28.19
C LYS A 214 -7.13 -37.94 -27.84
N GLY A 215 -8.12 -37.35 -28.51
CA GLY A 215 -9.53 -37.65 -28.29
C GLY A 215 -10.08 -37.20 -26.94
N TYR A 216 -9.37 -36.35 -26.18
CA TYR A 216 -9.89 -35.81 -24.91
C TYR A 216 -11.08 -34.86 -25.11
N LEU A 217 -11.22 -34.29 -26.32
CA LEU A 217 -12.30 -33.37 -26.68
C LEU A 217 -13.32 -33.99 -27.64
N ASN A 218 -13.14 -35.24 -28.06
CA ASN A 218 -14.14 -35.99 -28.82
C ASN A 218 -14.84 -36.99 -27.88
N THR A 219 -15.93 -36.53 -27.26
CA THR A 219 -16.91 -37.41 -26.61
C THR A 219 -18.16 -37.49 -27.48
N GLU A 220 -18.05 -38.13 -28.63
CA GLU A 220 -19.14 -38.94 -29.14
C GLU A 220 -18.67 -40.40 -29.07
N THR A 221 -18.85 -41.01 -27.90
CA THR A 221 -19.03 -42.46 -27.77
C THR A 221 -19.49 -42.81 -26.36
N SER A 222 -20.77 -43.19 -26.34
CA SER A 222 -21.42 -44.21 -25.52
C SER A 222 -21.57 -44.02 -24.00
N THR A 223 -22.84 -44.01 -23.63
CA THR A 223 -23.46 -44.11 -22.30
C THR A 223 -23.09 -42.98 -21.34
N SER A 224 -23.92 -41.94 -21.34
CA SER A 224 -24.06 -40.98 -20.26
C SER A 224 -24.54 -41.69 -18.98
N SER A 225 -23.62 -42.36 -18.29
CA SER A 225 -23.73 -42.48 -16.84
C SER A 225 -23.62 -41.06 -16.32
N SER A 226 -24.74 -40.47 -15.89
CA SER A 226 -24.74 -39.19 -15.17
C SER A 226 -23.69 -39.25 -14.07
N ALA A 227 -22.93 -38.16 -13.90
CA ALA A 227 -21.99 -38.06 -12.80
C ALA A 227 -22.76 -38.22 -11.48
N LYS A 228 -22.36 -39.21 -10.67
CA LYS A 228 -22.93 -39.44 -9.35
C LYS A 228 -22.13 -38.63 -8.32
N THR A 229 -22.84 -37.93 -7.44
CA THR A 229 -22.24 -37.17 -6.34
C THR A 229 -22.30 -37.99 -5.07
N TYR A 230 -21.21 -38.01 -4.32
CA TYR A 230 -21.06 -38.70 -3.06
C TYR A 230 -20.65 -37.70 -1.98
N SER A 231 -21.11 -37.93 -0.76
CA SER A 231 -20.67 -37.23 0.44
C SER A 231 -19.88 -38.20 1.29
N MET A 232 -18.68 -37.81 1.69
CA MET A 232 -17.80 -38.58 2.56
C MET A 232 -17.63 -37.84 3.87
N GLN A 233 -18.16 -38.39 4.95
CA GLN A 233 -17.95 -37.89 6.30
C GLN A 233 -16.78 -38.62 6.94
N LEU A 234 -15.86 -37.89 7.55
CA LEU A 234 -14.67 -38.38 8.24
C LEU A 234 -14.69 -37.90 9.69
N ASN A 235 -14.45 -38.80 10.64
CA ASN A 235 -14.35 -38.50 12.06
C ASN A 235 -13.16 -39.27 12.67
N GLY A 236 -12.37 -38.61 13.51
CA GLY A 236 -11.21 -39.22 14.13
C GLY A 236 -10.31 -38.23 14.87
N MET A 237 -9.01 -38.45 14.77
CA MET A 237 -7.96 -37.68 15.43
C MET A 237 -6.94 -37.16 14.41
N ALA A 238 -6.50 -35.94 14.60
CA ALA A 238 -5.34 -35.36 13.92
C ALA A 238 -4.16 -35.32 14.91
N LYS A 239 -3.03 -35.88 14.50
CA LYS A 239 -1.78 -35.89 15.27
C LYS A 239 -0.81 -34.89 14.69
N SER A 240 -0.08 -34.18 15.55
CA SER A 240 0.98 -33.26 15.13
C SER A 240 2.28 -33.58 15.86
N ALA A 241 3.40 -33.26 15.23
CA ALA A 241 4.70 -33.34 15.90
C ALA A 241 4.93 -32.16 16.85
N THR A 242 4.23 -31.03 16.64
CA THR A 242 4.47 -29.77 17.35
C THR A 242 3.28 -29.31 18.20
N LYS A 243 2.09 -29.85 17.95
CA LYS A 243 0.84 -29.52 18.66
C LYS A 243 0.28 -30.77 19.34
N ALA A 244 -0.56 -30.58 20.34
CA ALA A 244 -1.31 -31.68 20.95
C ALA A 244 -2.22 -32.35 19.91
N ASP A 245 -2.42 -33.67 20.07
CA ASP A 245 -3.40 -34.42 19.30
C ASP A 245 -4.80 -33.81 19.47
N ALA A 246 -5.53 -33.66 18.38
CA ALA A 246 -6.82 -32.98 18.35
C ALA A 246 -7.89 -33.84 17.68
N ALA A 247 -9.13 -33.68 18.11
CA ALA A 247 -10.26 -34.28 17.39
C ALA A 247 -10.38 -33.67 15.98
N MET A 248 -10.74 -34.52 15.02
CA MET A 248 -10.92 -34.17 13.63
C MET A 248 -12.28 -34.66 13.14
N GLU A 249 -13.01 -33.78 12.48
CA GLU A 249 -14.26 -34.10 11.80
C GLU A 249 -14.28 -33.40 10.44
N GLY A 250 -15.07 -33.91 9.50
CA GLY A 250 -15.27 -33.19 8.26
C GLY A 250 -16.03 -33.95 7.20
N THR A 251 -16.41 -33.21 6.16
CA THR A 251 -17.20 -33.70 5.04
C THR A 251 -16.53 -33.32 3.74
N LEU A 252 -16.37 -34.28 2.84
CA LEU A 252 -15.86 -34.10 1.49
C LEU A 252 -16.94 -34.46 0.48
N TYR A 253 -17.07 -33.67 -0.59
CA TYR A 253 -17.95 -34.01 -1.70
C TYR A 253 -17.12 -34.60 -2.83
N LEU A 254 -17.55 -35.72 -3.40
CA LEU A 254 -16.88 -36.40 -4.49
C LEU A 254 -17.85 -36.59 -5.66
N GLU A 255 -17.43 -36.18 -6.85
CA GLU A 255 -18.20 -36.36 -8.08
C GLU A 255 -17.51 -37.44 -8.93
N SER A 256 -18.20 -38.54 -9.21
CA SER A 256 -17.64 -39.62 -10.03
C SER A 256 -17.43 -39.16 -11.47
N MET A 257 -16.26 -39.44 -12.00
CA MET A 257 -15.93 -39.28 -13.42
C MET A 257 -15.95 -40.65 -14.11
N LYS A 258 -15.81 -40.66 -15.44
CA LYS A 258 -15.78 -41.89 -16.25
C LYS A 258 -14.77 -42.90 -15.68
N ASN A 259 -15.27 -44.12 -15.42
CA ASN A 259 -14.47 -45.25 -14.98
C ASN A 259 -13.54 -45.73 -16.11
N ILE A 260 -12.29 -46.06 -15.79
CA ILE A 260 -11.34 -46.64 -16.75
C ILE A 260 -10.82 -47.94 -16.15
N GLY A 261 -11.39 -49.07 -16.57
CA GLY A 261 -11.06 -50.39 -16.03
C GLY A 261 -11.39 -50.47 -14.54
N SER A 262 -10.42 -50.89 -13.72
CA SER A 262 -10.52 -50.99 -12.25
C SER A 262 -10.34 -49.66 -11.51
N VAL A 263 -10.01 -48.58 -12.23
CA VAL A 263 -9.75 -47.27 -11.63
C VAL A 263 -10.98 -46.37 -11.76
N ILE A 264 -11.52 -45.99 -10.62
CA ILE A 264 -12.60 -45.02 -10.47
C ILE A 264 -11.96 -43.68 -10.12
N LYS A 265 -12.32 -42.63 -10.87
CA LYS A 265 -11.79 -41.29 -10.66
C LYS A 265 -12.89 -40.39 -10.13
N TYR A 266 -12.55 -39.53 -9.17
CA TYR A 266 -13.46 -38.54 -8.62
C TYR A 266 -12.86 -37.14 -8.72
N LYS A 267 -13.72 -36.15 -8.97
CA LYS A 267 -13.44 -34.75 -8.69
C LYS A 267 -13.90 -34.46 -7.26
N VAL A 268 -13.13 -33.66 -6.53
CA VAL A 268 -13.52 -33.17 -5.19
C VAL A 268 -13.84 -31.69 -5.35
N PRO A 269 -15.10 -31.30 -5.62
CA PRO A 269 -15.45 -29.91 -5.86
C PRO A 269 -15.45 -29.04 -4.60
N ALA A 270 -15.66 -29.64 -3.43
CA ALA A 270 -15.73 -28.93 -2.17
C ALA A 270 -15.59 -29.90 -0.98
N GLY A 271 -15.38 -29.33 0.19
CA GLY A 271 -15.37 -30.05 1.45
C GLY A 271 -14.95 -29.12 2.59
N LYS A 272 -15.14 -29.58 3.81
CA LYS A 272 -14.74 -28.84 5.01
C LYS A 272 -14.26 -29.83 6.06
N LEU A 273 -13.11 -29.56 6.63
CA LEU A 273 -12.55 -30.31 7.75
C LEU A 273 -12.40 -29.36 8.94
N SER A 274 -12.56 -29.87 10.15
CA SER A 274 -12.41 -29.15 11.41
C SER A 274 -11.40 -29.91 12.26
N ILE A 275 -10.32 -29.25 12.68
CA ILE A 275 -9.33 -29.81 13.60
C ILE A 275 -9.18 -28.81 14.74
N ASN A 276 -9.42 -29.24 15.99
CA ASN A 276 -9.35 -28.35 17.15
C ASN A 276 -10.24 -27.09 17.04
N GLY A 277 -11.39 -27.20 16.35
CA GLY A 277 -12.29 -26.07 16.07
C GLY A 277 -11.83 -25.13 14.94
N GLU A 278 -10.65 -25.35 14.36
CA GLU A 278 -10.16 -24.63 13.19
C GLU A 278 -10.70 -25.25 11.90
N ALA A 279 -11.31 -24.44 11.05
CA ALA A 279 -11.85 -24.87 9.77
C ALA A 279 -10.79 -24.86 8.66
N TYR A 280 -10.70 -25.97 7.94
CA TYR A 280 -9.91 -26.16 6.73
C TYR A 280 -10.87 -26.39 5.57
N ASP A 281 -11.00 -25.40 4.70
CA ASP A 281 -11.93 -25.45 3.57
C ASP A 281 -11.25 -26.08 2.35
N VAL A 282 -11.84 -27.14 1.81
CA VAL A 282 -11.33 -27.82 0.62
C VAL A 282 -11.83 -27.08 -0.62
N LEU A 283 -10.89 -26.48 -1.36
CA LEU A 283 -11.19 -25.65 -2.52
C LEU A 283 -11.50 -26.50 -3.75
N PHE A 284 -10.59 -27.42 -4.07
CA PHE A 284 -10.77 -28.40 -5.13
C PHE A 284 -9.77 -29.55 -4.98
N GLY A 285 -10.09 -30.70 -5.54
CA GLY A 285 -9.21 -31.85 -5.50
C GLY A 285 -9.59 -32.96 -6.47
N LYS A 286 -8.86 -34.07 -6.37
CA LYS A 286 -9.06 -35.27 -7.17
C LYS A 286 -8.86 -36.48 -6.27
N ALA A 287 -9.68 -37.51 -6.48
CA ALA A 287 -9.47 -38.81 -5.87
C ALA A 287 -9.41 -39.91 -6.92
N ARG A 288 -8.66 -40.97 -6.61
CA ARG A 288 -8.60 -42.19 -7.42
C ARG A 288 -8.80 -43.38 -6.51
N ALA A 289 -9.85 -44.15 -6.75
CA ALA A 289 -10.07 -45.43 -6.10
C ALA A 289 -9.69 -46.56 -7.07
N ILE A 290 -8.96 -47.55 -6.56
CA ILE A 290 -8.66 -48.78 -7.28
C ILE A 290 -9.57 -49.84 -6.68
N SER A 291 -10.64 -50.15 -7.41
CA SER A 291 -11.57 -51.20 -7.05
C SER A 291 -11.05 -52.54 -7.56
N SER A 292 -11.10 -53.56 -6.71
CA SER A 292 -10.80 -54.93 -7.12
C SER A 292 -12.11 -55.65 -7.43
N THR A 293 -12.09 -56.54 -8.41
CA THR A 293 -13.22 -57.43 -8.71
C THR A 293 -13.41 -58.54 -7.68
N ASP A 294 -12.41 -58.77 -6.83
CA ASP A 294 -12.50 -59.72 -5.72
C ASP A 294 -13.09 -59.02 -4.48
N ALA A 295 -14.25 -59.51 -4.03
CA ALA A 295 -14.96 -58.99 -2.85
C ALA A 295 -14.13 -59.05 -1.55
N LYS A 296 -13.07 -59.86 -1.50
CA LYS A 296 -12.15 -59.94 -0.36
C LYS A 296 -11.05 -58.88 -0.38
N VAL A 297 -10.86 -58.18 -1.51
CA VAL A 297 -9.79 -57.20 -1.69
C VAL A 297 -10.31 -55.81 -1.37
N LYS A 298 -9.71 -55.18 -0.36
CA LYS A 298 -10.05 -53.83 0.07
C LYS A 298 -9.78 -52.82 -1.05
N THR A 299 -10.76 -51.95 -1.31
CA THR A 299 -10.59 -50.83 -2.24
C THR A 299 -9.72 -49.77 -1.58
N ASN A 300 -8.66 -49.32 -2.27
CA ASN A 300 -7.83 -48.23 -1.79
C ASN A 300 -8.12 -46.97 -2.61
N MET A 301 -8.25 -45.83 -1.93
CA MET A 301 -8.45 -44.53 -2.55
C MET A 301 -7.34 -43.57 -2.12
N VAL A 302 -6.82 -42.81 -3.08
CA VAL A 302 -5.91 -41.69 -2.83
C VAL A 302 -6.63 -40.41 -3.21
N LEU A 303 -6.80 -39.51 -2.24
CA LEU A 303 -7.38 -38.19 -2.40
C LEU A 303 -6.27 -37.13 -2.24
N ILE A 304 -6.21 -36.19 -3.17
CA ILE A 304 -5.32 -35.04 -3.12
C ILE A 304 -6.16 -33.80 -3.40
N ALA A 305 -6.09 -32.80 -2.54
CA ALA A 305 -6.86 -31.57 -2.66
C ALA A 305 -6.07 -30.35 -2.18
N GLU A 306 -6.43 -29.18 -2.71
CA GLU A 306 -6.02 -27.89 -2.17
C GLU A 306 -6.99 -27.48 -1.06
N VAL A 307 -6.43 -27.02 0.06
CA VAL A 307 -7.16 -26.66 1.26
C VAL A 307 -6.71 -25.29 1.74
N MET A 308 -7.66 -24.47 2.16
CA MET A 308 -7.44 -23.16 2.76
C MET A 308 -7.43 -23.30 4.27
N LYS A 309 -6.35 -22.82 4.91
CA LYS A 309 -6.22 -22.72 6.36
C LYS A 309 -7.07 -21.57 6.92
N PRO A 310 -7.33 -21.53 8.25
CA PRO A 310 -8.04 -20.41 8.89
C PRO A 310 -7.41 -19.03 8.65
N ASN A 311 -6.10 -18.97 8.44
CA ASN A 311 -5.36 -17.73 8.16
C ASN A 311 -5.43 -17.30 6.68
N GLY A 312 -6.15 -18.03 5.82
CA GLY A 312 -6.28 -17.77 4.38
C GLY A 312 -5.15 -18.36 3.52
N GLU A 313 -4.15 -19.03 4.11
CA GLU A 313 -3.08 -19.68 3.37
C GLU A 313 -3.59 -20.94 2.64
N ILE A 314 -3.25 -21.08 1.37
CA ILE A 314 -3.61 -22.26 0.57
C ILE A 314 -2.48 -23.29 0.64
N THR A 315 -2.83 -24.52 0.97
CA THR A 315 -1.91 -25.65 1.08
C THR A 315 -2.51 -26.92 0.49
N THR A 316 -1.76 -28.02 0.53
CA THR A 316 -2.19 -29.31 -0.01
C THR A 316 -2.55 -30.28 1.11
N MET A 317 -3.57 -31.07 0.84
CA MET A 317 -3.98 -32.23 1.62
C MET A 317 -3.84 -33.50 0.78
N LYS A 318 -3.35 -34.56 1.42
CA LYS A 318 -3.31 -35.90 0.85
C LYS A 318 -3.90 -36.88 1.85
N ILE A 319 -4.98 -37.57 1.49
CA ILE A 319 -5.61 -38.60 2.31
C ILE A 319 -5.53 -39.93 1.58
N LEU A 320 -5.00 -40.94 2.25
CA LEU A 320 -5.07 -42.32 1.80
C LEU A 320 -6.17 -43.03 2.56
N LEU A 321 -7.16 -43.53 1.84
CA LEU A 321 -8.35 -44.18 2.36
C LEU A 321 -8.34 -45.65 1.95
N GLN A 322 -8.81 -46.51 2.84
CA GLN A 322 -9.03 -47.92 2.58
C GLN A 322 -10.46 -48.27 2.96
N SER A 323 -11.20 -48.84 2.01
CA SER A 323 -12.56 -49.33 2.23
C SER A 323 -12.53 -50.60 3.08
N THR A 324 -13.53 -50.78 3.93
CA THR A 324 -13.75 -52.02 4.67
C THR A 324 -14.45 -53.10 3.83
N GLY A 325 -14.98 -52.75 2.65
CA GLY A 325 -15.63 -53.67 1.71
C GLY A 325 -15.44 -53.31 0.22
N SER A 326 -16.04 -54.10 -0.67
CA SER A 326 -16.09 -53.79 -2.11
C SER A 326 -17.01 -52.61 -2.38
N LEU A 327 -16.63 -51.74 -3.32
CA LEU A 327 -17.48 -50.65 -3.80
C LEU A 327 -18.44 -51.20 -4.87
N ASN A 328 -19.52 -51.87 -4.45
CA ASN A 328 -20.56 -52.34 -5.35
C ASN A 328 -21.56 -51.19 -5.62
N ASN A 329 -21.76 -50.86 -6.89
CA ASN A 329 -22.29 -49.58 -7.38
C ASN A 329 -23.79 -49.29 -7.13
N GLU A 330 -24.51 -50.07 -6.32
CA GLU A 330 -25.98 -50.06 -6.39
C GLU A 330 -26.73 -49.69 -5.12
N THR A 331 -26.23 -49.90 -3.90
CA THR A 331 -26.94 -49.39 -2.70
C THR A 331 -26.01 -49.24 -1.50
N ASP A 332 -26.18 -48.09 -0.83
CA ASP A 332 -25.87 -47.78 0.57
C ASP A 332 -24.40 -47.77 1.01
N THR A 333 -23.96 -46.55 1.34
CA THR A 333 -22.90 -46.18 2.27
C THR A 333 -21.72 -47.15 2.40
N SER A 334 -20.57 -46.75 1.85
CA SER A 334 -19.31 -47.49 2.03
C SER A 334 -18.51 -46.93 3.20
N ALA A 335 -18.03 -47.81 4.09
CA ALA A 335 -17.17 -47.41 5.21
C ALA A 335 -15.69 -47.38 4.81
N TRP A 336 -14.98 -46.36 5.27
CA TRP A 336 -13.60 -46.05 4.93
C TRP A 336 -12.77 -45.79 6.19
N SER A 337 -11.50 -46.17 6.14
CA SER A 337 -10.51 -45.86 7.17
C SER A 337 -9.34 -45.11 6.53
N VAL A 338 -8.92 -44.02 7.16
CA VAL A 338 -7.76 -43.24 6.79
C VAL A 338 -6.50 -43.97 7.26
N MET A 339 -5.57 -44.19 6.35
CA MET A 339 -4.28 -44.78 6.66
C MET A 339 -3.34 -43.71 7.22
N ASN A 340 -3.19 -43.70 8.55
CA ASN A 340 -2.55 -42.65 9.35
C ASN A 340 -1.14 -42.26 8.87
N SER A 341 -0.27 -43.24 8.65
CA SER A 341 1.15 -43.00 8.34
C SER A 341 1.41 -42.23 7.03
N LYS A 342 0.39 -42.03 6.17
CA LYS A 342 0.54 -41.43 4.83
C LYS A 342 -0.46 -40.31 4.55
N SER A 343 -1.36 -40.02 5.47
CA SER A 343 -2.41 -39.02 5.29
C SER A 343 -2.03 -37.74 6.02
N LYS A 344 -1.88 -36.64 5.29
CA LYS A 344 -1.44 -35.35 5.83
C LYS A 344 -2.32 -34.18 5.36
N ILE A 345 -2.57 -33.24 6.27
CA ILE A 345 -3.15 -31.92 5.96
C ILE A 345 -2.11 -30.85 6.26
N ALA A 346 -1.90 -29.94 5.32
CA ALA A 346 -1.06 -28.77 5.49
C ALA A 346 0.41 -29.05 5.85
N GLY A 347 0.88 -30.30 5.71
CA GLY A 347 2.19 -30.75 6.20
C GLY A 347 2.30 -30.84 7.74
N GLU A 348 1.31 -30.34 8.48
CA GLU A 348 1.32 -30.21 9.94
C GLU A 348 0.63 -31.37 10.65
N TRP A 349 -0.47 -31.87 10.07
CA TRP A 349 -1.35 -32.86 10.71
C TRP A 349 -1.29 -34.19 10.00
N SER A 350 -1.06 -35.26 10.74
CA SER A 350 -1.28 -36.64 10.33
C SER A 350 -2.67 -37.11 10.76
N LEU A 351 -3.44 -37.70 9.85
CA LEU A 351 -4.85 -38.00 10.09
C LEU A 351 -5.08 -39.47 10.43
N ASP A 352 -5.81 -39.73 11.51
CA ASP A 352 -6.31 -41.05 11.89
C ASP A 352 -7.84 -40.99 12.04
N ALA A 353 -8.56 -41.34 10.98
CA ALA A 353 -10.00 -41.17 10.93
C ALA A 353 -10.70 -42.35 10.27
N THR A 354 -11.97 -42.49 10.59
CA THR A 354 -12.89 -43.40 9.93
C THR A 354 -14.06 -42.61 9.38
N GLY A 355 -14.72 -43.15 8.38
CA GLY A 355 -15.75 -42.40 7.69
C GLY A 355 -16.64 -43.22 6.82
N ASN A 356 -17.67 -42.58 6.31
CA ASN A 356 -18.69 -43.19 5.48
C ASN A 356 -18.88 -42.35 4.22
N MET A 357 -18.94 -43.01 3.07
CA MET A 357 -19.22 -42.38 1.78
C MET A 357 -20.56 -42.87 1.25
N SER A 358 -21.53 -41.96 1.13
CA SER A 358 -22.89 -42.22 0.65
C SER A 358 -23.18 -41.42 -0.61
N LEU A 359 -24.11 -41.91 -1.44
CA LEU A 359 -24.65 -41.17 -2.58
C LEU A 359 -25.47 -39.98 -2.06
N VAL A 360 -25.39 -38.82 -2.73
CA VAL A 360 -26.14 -37.58 -2.40
C VAL A 360 -27.29 -37.38 -3.38
#